data_AF-E7GPY4-F1
#
_entry.id   AF-E7GPY4-F1
#
_cell.length_a   1.000
_cell.length_b   1.000
_cell.length_c   1.000
_cell.angle_alpha   90.00
_cell.angle_beta   90.00
_cell.angle_gamma   90.00
#
_symmetry.space_group_name_H-M   'P 1'
#
loop_
_entity.id
_entity.type
_entity.pdbx_description
1 polymer ?
#
loop_
_entity_poly.entity_id
_entity_poly.type
_entity_poly.pdbx_seq_one_letter_code
_entity_poly.pdbx_strand_id
1 'polypeptide(L)' 'MMYRTELVEEITVENVTEKINAKIEEMEKESYHLVTMSFLGTERAVLVFKKGLKGSLL' A
#
# COMPACT_ATOMS: atom_id res chain seq x y z
N MET A 1 17.22 4.47 2.89
CA MET A 1 16.01 4.09 2.13
C MET A 1 15.05 3.45 3.13
N MET A 2 13.88 4.04 3.37
CA MET A 2 12.94 3.51 4.38
C MET A 2 11.80 2.78 3.67
N TYR A 3 11.62 1.51 4.00
CA TYR A 3 10.49 0.72 3.55
C TYR A 3 9.45 0.65 4.67
N ARG A 4 8.17 0.60 4.31
CA ARG A 4 7.05 0.42 5.23
C ARG A 4 6.14 -0.68 4.68
N THR A 5 5.78 -1.62 5.53
CA THR A 5 4.86 -2.71 5.17
C THR A 5 3.55 -2.48 5.89
N GLU A 6 2.45 -2.49 5.16
CA GLU A 6 1.10 -2.32 5.70
C GLU A 6 0.28 -3.57 5.42
N LEU A 7 -0.47 -4.01 6.43
CA LEU A 7 -1.44 -5.09 6.30
C LEU A 7 -2.83 -4.47 6.11
N VAL A 8 -3.51 -4.87 5.05
CA VAL A 8 -4.91 -4.52 4.80
C VAL A 8 -5.75 -5.76 5.09
N GLU A 9 -6.60 -5.67 6.10
CA GLU A 9 -7.43 -6.79 6.58
C GLU A 9 -8.90 -6.64 6.16
N GLU A 10 -9.64 -7.74 6.32
CA GLU A 10 -11.06 -7.84 6.01
C GLU A 10 -11.38 -7.44 4.56
N ILE A 11 -10.48 -7.78 3.63
CA ILE A 11 -10.76 -7.62 2.21
C ILE A 11 -11.69 -8.73 1.74
N THR A 12 -12.59 -8.40 0.83
CA THR A 12 -13.44 -9.33 0.11
C THR A 12 -13.36 -9.04 -1.38
N VAL A 13 -13.93 -9.91 -2.22
CA VAL A 13 -13.94 -9.70 -3.68
C VAL A 13 -14.62 -8.36 -4.04
N GLU A 14 -15.60 -7.95 -3.25
CA GLU A 14 -16.38 -6.72 -3.46
C GLU A 14 -15.62 -5.45 -3.07
N ASN A 15 -14.76 -5.50 -2.04
CA ASN A 15 -14.15 -4.30 -1.45
C ASN A 15 -12.63 -4.20 -1.62
N VAL A 16 -11.97 -5.25 -2.14
CA VAL A 16 -10.50 -5.34 -2.18
C VAL A 16 -9.83 -4.15 -2.87
N THR A 17 -10.37 -3.73 -4.02
CA THR A 17 -9.83 -2.61 -4.79
C THR A 17 -9.95 -1.29 -4.03
N GLU A 18 -11.11 -1.03 -3.42
CA GLU A 18 -11.36 0.19 -2.65
C GLU A 18 -10.42 0.29 -1.44
N LYS A 19 -10.32 -0.79 -0.65
CA LYS A 19 -9.46 -0.82 0.55
C LYS A 19 -7.97 -0.66 0.21
N ILE A 20 -7.50 -1.33 -0.85
CA ILE A 20 -6.10 -1.21 -1.30
C ILE A 20 -5.82 0.22 -1.79
N ASN A 21 -6.69 0.80 -2.62
CA ASN A 21 -6.50 2.16 -3.13
C ASN A 21 -6.50 3.20 -2.02
N ALA A 22 -7.43 3.09 -1.05
CA ALA A 22 -7.47 3.99 0.10
C ALA A 22 -6.16 3.97 0.90
N LYS A 23 -5.57 2.77 1.11
CA LYS A 23 -4.26 2.64 1.78
C LYS A 23 -3.13 3.21 0.94
N ILE A 24 -3.15 3.05 -0.39
CA ILE A 24 -2.15 3.66 -1.28
C ILE A 24 -2.22 5.19 -1.20
N GLU A 25 -3.42 5.79 -1.31
CA GLU A 25 -3.60 7.24 -1.23
C GLU A 25 -3.17 7.83 0.12
N GLU A 26 -3.42 7.11 1.23
CA GLU A 26 -2.91 7.49 2.56
C GLU A 26 -1.38 7.55 2.56
N MET A 27 -0.73 6.54 2.01
CA MET A 27 0.73 6.42 1.98
C MET A 27 1.39 7.44 1.04
N GLU A 28 0.77 7.75 -0.09
CA GLU A 28 1.26 8.75 -1.04
C GLU A 28 1.33 10.16 -0.42
N LYS A 29 0.38 10.51 0.47
CA LYS A 29 0.42 11.77 1.24
C LYS A 29 1.64 11.86 2.14
N GLU A 30 2.16 10.72 2.60
CA GLU A 30 3.40 10.62 3.37
C GLU A 30 4.66 10.50 2.49
N SER A 31 4.53 10.67 1.17
CA SER A 31 5.59 10.46 0.18
C SER A 31 6.12 9.03 0.15
N TYR A 32 5.24 8.05 0.37
CA TYR A 32 5.54 6.64 0.13
C TYR A 32 4.92 6.17 -1.19
N HIS A 33 5.66 5.36 -1.94
CA HIS A 33 5.20 4.76 -3.18
C HIS A 33 5.12 3.25 -3.04
N LEU A 34 4.05 2.65 -3.56
CA LEU A 34 3.87 1.21 -3.57
C LEU A 34 4.94 0.56 -4.47
N VAL A 35 5.63 -0.46 -3.96
CA VAL A 35 6.64 -1.22 -4.70
C VAL A 35 6.12 -2.60 -5.08
N THR A 36 5.43 -3.26 -4.15
CA THR A 36 4.84 -4.58 -4.40
C THR A 36 3.65 -4.80 -3.47
N MET A 37 2.75 -5.67 -3.90
CA MET A 37 1.64 -6.16 -3.09
C MET A 37 1.55 -7.68 -3.23
N SER A 38 1.02 -8.33 -2.20
CA SER A 38 0.70 -9.76 -2.22
C SER A 38 -0.55 -10.03 -1.39
N PHE A 39 -1.30 -11.08 -1.73
CA PHE A 39 -2.45 -11.52 -0.94
C PHE A 39 -2.01 -12.58 0.07
N LEU A 40 -2.48 -12.44 1.31
CA LEU A 40 -2.31 -13.42 2.38
C LEU A 40 -3.66 -14.10 2.65
N GLY A 41 -3.96 -15.12 1.85
CA GLY A 41 -5.27 -15.75 1.82
C GLY A 41 -6.31 -14.87 1.11
N THR A 42 -7.59 -15.09 1.40
CA THR A 42 -8.72 -14.39 0.75
C THR A 42 -9.12 -13.09 1.45
N GLU A 43 -8.64 -12.87 2.67
CA GLU A 43 -9.14 -11.80 3.56
C GLU A 43 -8.10 -10.72 3.86
N ARG A 44 -6.86 -10.88 3.37
CA ARG A 44 -5.76 -9.96 3.69
C ARG A 44 -4.85 -9.68 2.50
N ALA A 45 -4.32 -8.47 2.44
CA ALA A 45 -3.27 -8.07 1.52
C ALA A 45 -2.10 -7.41 2.27
N VAL A 46 -0.88 -7.71 1.84
CA VAL A 46 0.36 -7.08 2.33
C VAL A 46 0.86 -6.14 1.24
N LEU A 47 1.02 -4.87 1.58
CA LEU A 47 1.52 -3.82 0.69
C LEU A 47 2.88 -3.35 1.20
N VAL A 48 3.87 -3.31 0.32
CA VAL A 48 5.21 -2.81 0.64
C VAL A 48 5.43 -1.49 -0.07
N PHE A 49 5.71 -0.47 0.72
CA PHE A 49 5.95 0.88 0.29
C PHE A 49 7.41 1.29 0.50
N LYS A 50 7.88 2.22 -0.32
CA LYS A 50 9.20 2.83 -0.23
C LYS A 50 9.07 4.34 -0.13
N LYS A 51 9.75 4.95 0.83
CA LYS A 51 9.75 6.40 1.00
C LYS A 51 10.49 7.07 -0.16
N GLY A 52 9.80 7.96 -0.87
CA GLY A 52 10.37 8.87 -1.85
C GLY A 52 11.35 9.85 -1.19
N LEU A 53 12.33 10.31 -1.96
CA LEU A 53 13.22 11.38 -1.53
C LEU A 53 12.44 12.71 -1.65
N LYS A 54 12.47 13.55 -0.60
CA LYS A 54 11.87 14.89 -0.66
C LYS A 54 12.45 15.65 -1.87
N GLY A 55 11.60 15.99 -2.84
CA GLY A 55 11.98 16.74 -4.05
C GLY A 55 12.35 15.89 -5.28
N SER A 56 12.25 14.57 -5.21
CA SER A 56 12.41 13.71 -6.39
C SER A 56 11.11 13.65 -7.18
N LEU A 57 11.08 14.29 -8.36
CA LEU A 57 9.99 14.27 -9.36
C LEU A 57 9.97 12.97 -10.19
N LEU A 58 10.40 11.84 -9.62
CA LEU A 58 10.45 10.55 -10.33
C LEU A 58 9.24 9.69 -9.98
#